data_AF-R9KGE0-F1
#
_entry.id   AF-R9KGE0-F1
#
_cell.length_a   1.000
_cell.length_b   1.000
_cell.length_c   1.000
_cell.angle_alpha   90.00
_cell.angle_beta   90.00
_cell.angle_gamma   90.00
#
_symmetry.space_group_name_H-M   'P 1'
#
loop_
_entity.id
_entity.type
_entity.pdbx_description
1 polymer ?
#
loop_
_entity_poly.entity_id
_entity_poly.type
_entity_poly.pdbx_seq_one_letter_code
_entity_poly.pdbx_strand_id
1 'polypeptide(L)'
;MSKKKNRPHGHYCKICGEYKANEKFSGKGHAAHICKACSRLSAAEKAAAMDINRLMNFPMRRLSESEKKWLKAKMKDECPEVADTAREIYNVCFPHAERNAMKKQLVINTLSFEVHTEVYDEYGDIELADRRFTIDRKSRVLTMTDFQTGDVEQSVTLEGGQMAKLLRYIVHTLEIFMWEQDYSLRPDEGDYDPFLDGEEDFFMEDLEDGLEVQPPKEPEGSPSWRVQVEYTNHTEQDICSYNDCLSDRPEELYFFLLEYFELEDEGFNG
;
A
#
# COMPACT_ATOMS: atom_id res chain seq x y z
N MET A 1 -30.42 49.61 22.13
CA MET A 1 -29.14 49.48 21.39
C MET A 1 -28.74 48.01 21.45
N SER A 2 -28.50 47.20 20.42
CA SER A 2 -28.63 47.27 18.96
C SER A 2 -28.78 45.80 18.54
N LYS A 3 -29.70 45.48 17.62
CA LYS A 3 -29.84 44.12 17.07
C LYS A 3 -28.46 43.67 16.58
N LYS A 4 -27.91 42.57 17.11
CA LYS A 4 -26.71 41.91 16.54
C LYS A 4 -27.04 41.64 15.08
N LYS A 5 -26.50 42.45 14.17
CA LYS A 5 -26.63 42.23 12.73
C LYS A 5 -25.98 40.87 12.46
N ASN A 6 -26.77 39.87 12.08
CA ASN A 6 -26.25 38.66 11.45
C ASN A 6 -25.36 39.14 10.31
N ARG A 7 -24.04 39.03 10.49
CA ARG A 7 -23.10 39.31 9.41
C ARG A 7 -23.46 38.30 8.32
N PRO A 8 -23.75 38.73 7.09
CA PRO A 8 -24.05 37.77 6.03
C PRO A 8 -22.85 36.83 5.93
N HIS A 9 -23.11 35.55 6.18
CA HIS A 9 -22.12 34.49 5.97
C HIS A 9 -21.64 34.61 4.51
N GLY A 10 -20.33 34.54 4.30
CA GLY A 10 -19.77 34.60 2.95
C GLY A 10 -20.35 33.52 2.03
N HIS A 11 -20.27 33.73 0.73
CA HIS A 11 -20.68 32.73 -0.27
C HIS A 11 -19.48 31.95 -0.80
N TYR A 12 -19.69 30.65 -1.00
CA TYR A 12 -18.71 29.76 -1.61
C TYR A 12 -18.62 29.96 -3.12
N CYS A 13 -17.39 30.04 -3.63
CA CYS A 13 -17.10 30.07 -5.06
C CYS A 13 -16.65 28.69 -5.54
N LYS A 14 -17.40 28.06 -6.47
CA LYS A 14 -17.09 26.72 -6.96
C LYS A 14 -15.84 26.61 -7.83
N ILE A 15 -15.37 27.73 -8.38
CA ILE A 15 -14.19 27.76 -9.27
C ILE A 15 -12.90 27.73 -8.46
N CYS A 16 -12.80 28.53 -7.39
CA CYS A 16 -11.58 28.64 -6.60
C CYS A 16 -11.67 27.99 -5.21
N GLY A 17 -12.83 27.44 -4.83
CA GLY A 17 -12.98 26.74 -3.55
C GLY A 17 -13.11 27.62 -2.31
N GLU A 18 -13.07 28.94 -2.45
CA GLU A 18 -13.04 29.85 -1.30
C GLU A 18 -14.42 30.40 -0.93
N TYR A 19 -14.65 30.59 0.38
CA TYR A 19 -15.74 31.42 0.89
C TYR A 19 -15.34 32.90 0.84
N LYS A 20 -16.13 33.72 0.11
CA LYS A 20 -15.87 35.16 -0.04
C LYS A 20 -17.08 35.98 0.41
N ALA A 21 -16.83 37.23 0.82
CA ALA A 21 -17.89 38.17 1.15
C ALA A 21 -18.84 38.40 -0.04
N ASN A 22 -20.13 38.67 0.25
CA ASN A 22 -21.19 38.79 -0.76
C ASN A 22 -20.88 39.85 -1.83
N GLU A 23 -20.19 40.94 -1.46
CA GLU A 23 -19.77 42.02 -2.36
C GLU A 23 -18.79 41.56 -3.45
N LYS A 24 -18.09 40.44 -3.23
CA LYS A 24 -17.19 39.82 -4.21
C LYS A 24 -17.92 38.99 -5.26
N PHE A 25 -19.25 38.89 -5.18
CA PHE A 25 -20.11 38.26 -6.20
C PHE A 25 -20.91 39.33 -6.96
N SER A 26 -21.18 39.07 -8.23
CA SER A 26 -22.17 39.85 -9.00
C SER A 26 -23.54 39.18 -8.87
N GLY A 27 -24.64 39.86 -9.19
CA GLY A 27 -25.99 39.25 -9.09
C GLY A 27 -26.10 37.92 -9.86
N LYS A 28 -25.57 37.86 -11.08
CA LYS A 28 -25.49 36.61 -11.88
C LYS A 28 -24.47 35.62 -11.32
N GLY A 29 -23.32 36.10 -10.85
CA GLY A 29 -22.28 35.25 -10.26
C GLY A 29 -22.73 34.61 -8.94
N HIS A 30 -23.59 35.28 -8.18
CA HIS A 30 -24.17 34.79 -6.94
C HIS A 30 -25.03 33.54 -7.19
N ALA A 31 -25.96 33.60 -8.15
CA ALA A 31 -26.77 32.46 -8.57
C ALA A 31 -25.93 31.29 -9.13
N ALA A 32 -24.80 31.59 -9.78
CA ALA A 32 -23.90 30.59 -10.36
C ALA A 32 -22.83 30.05 -9.39
N HIS A 33 -22.72 30.62 -8.18
CA HIS A 33 -21.62 30.38 -7.24
C HIS A 33 -20.23 30.69 -7.82
N ILE A 34 -20.09 31.78 -8.58
CA ILE A 34 -18.85 32.24 -9.21
C ILE A 34 -18.54 33.67 -8.76
N CYS A 35 -17.40 33.86 -8.10
CA CYS A 35 -16.97 35.18 -7.67
C CYS A 35 -16.54 36.07 -8.86
N LYS A 36 -16.53 37.39 -8.65
CA LYS A 36 -16.16 38.38 -9.68
C LYS A 36 -14.78 38.13 -10.29
N ALA A 37 -13.81 37.70 -9.49
CA ALA A 37 -12.47 37.36 -9.98
C ALA A 37 -12.53 36.17 -10.95
N CYS A 38 -13.10 35.05 -10.50
CA CYS A 38 -13.24 33.85 -11.33
C CYS A 38 -14.14 34.07 -12.56
N SER A 39 -15.10 35.00 -12.52
CA SER A 39 -15.96 35.29 -13.67
C SER A 39 -15.19 35.81 -14.89
N ARG A 40 -14.07 36.51 -14.66
CA ARG A 40 -13.22 37.14 -15.68
C ARG A 40 -12.21 36.21 -16.31
N LEU A 41 -11.96 35.05 -15.71
CA LEU A 41 -11.05 34.04 -16.21
C LEU A 41 -11.55 33.45 -17.54
N SER A 42 -10.61 33.00 -18.37
CA SER A 42 -10.89 32.19 -19.55
C SER A 42 -11.50 30.84 -19.18
N ALA A 43 -12.03 30.11 -20.17
CA ALA A 43 -12.58 28.77 -19.93
C ALA A 43 -11.51 27.79 -19.42
N ALA A 44 -10.30 27.86 -19.97
CA ALA A 44 -9.18 27.01 -19.57
C ALA A 44 -8.75 27.29 -18.13
N GLU A 45 -8.57 28.56 -17.76
CA GLU A 45 -8.21 28.94 -16.38
C GLU A 45 -9.30 28.55 -15.36
N LYS A 46 -10.58 28.66 -15.74
CA LYS A 46 -11.69 28.19 -14.90
C LYS A 46 -11.64 26.67 -14.70
N ALA A 47 -11.34 25.92 -15.76
CA ALA A 47 -11.23 24.46 -15.69
C ALA A 47 -10.07 24.04 -14.79
N ALA A 48 -8.88 24.61 -14.99
CA ALA A 48 -7.72 24.35 -14.15
C ALA A 48 -7.97 24.67 -12.68
N ALA A 49 -8.57 25.83 -12.36
CA ALA A 49 -8.90 26.19 -10.99
C ALA A 49 -9.92 25.22 -10.34
N MET A 50 -10.91 24.75 -11.10
CA MET A 50 -11.85 23.74 -10.61
C MET A 50 -11.17 22.38 -10.36
N ASP A 51 -10.26 21.97 -11.25
CA ASP A 51 -9.51 20.73 -11.11
C ASP A 51 -8.57 20.79 -9.90
N ILE A 52 -7.83 21.89 -9.71
CA ILE A 52 -7.00 22.12 -8.52
C ILE A 52 -7.85 22.10 -7.26
N ASN A 53 -8.98 22.81 -7.23
CA ASN A 53 -9.88 22.80 -6.07
C ASN A 53 -10.38 21.37 -5.75
N ARG A 54 -10.68 20.56 -6.78
CA ARG A 54 -11.06 19.15 -6.59
C ARG A 54 -9.89 18.31 -6.06
N LEU A 55 -8.68 18.54 -6.57
CA LEU A 55 -7.46 17.89 -6.09
C LEU A 55 -7.20 18.22 -4.61
N MET A 56 -7.29 19.49 -4.21
CA MET A 56 -7.09 19.88 -2.81
C MET A 56 -8.10 19.26 -1.83
N ASN A 57 -9.28 18.86 -2.33
CA ASN A 57 -10.33 18.19 -1.54
C ASN A 57 -10.45 16.69 -1.87
N PHE A 58 -9.42 16.08 -2.46
CA PHE A 58 -9.48 14.71 -2.96
C PHE A 58 -9.45 13.69 -1.80
N PRO A 59 -10.26 12.62 -1.84
CA PRO A 59 -10.30 11.63 -0.76
C PRO A 59 -9.03 10.77 -0.75
N MET A 60 -8.21 10.88 0.30
CA MET A 60 -6.89 10.23 0.34
C MET A 60 -6.91 8.71 0.68
N ARG A 61 -8.03 8.15 1.15
CA ARG A 61 -8.07 6.77 1.70
C ARG A 61 -8.77 5.72 0.83
N ARG A 62 -9.97 6.01 0.32
CA ARG A 62 -10.77 5.05 -0.48
C ARG A 62 -11.18 5.69 -1.79
N LEU A 63 -10.40 5.40 -2.84
CA LEU A 63 -10.68 5.86 -4.19
C LEU A 63 -11.49 4.81 -4.96
N SER A 64 -12.61 5.24 -5.53
CA SER A 64 -13.33 4.47 -6.54
C SER A 64 -12.52 4.36 -7.84
N GLU A 65 -12.83 3.37 -8.68
CA GLU A 65 -12.12 3.17 -9.96
C GLU A 65 -12.24 4.39 -10.89
N SER A 66 -13.36 5.11 -10.84
CA SER A 66 -13.56 6.33 -11.61
C SER A 66 -12.66 7.48 -11.10
N GLU A 67 -12.49 7.62 -9.79
CA GLU A 67 -11.59 8.59 -9.18
C GLU A 67 -10.13 8.29 -9.47
N LYS A 68 -9.71 7.03 -9.36
CA LYS A 68 -8.37 6.59 -9.75
C LYS A 68 -8.08 6.91 -11.21
N LYS A 69 -9.03 6.62 -12.10
CA LYS A 69 -8.90 6.91 -13.54
C LYS A 69 -8.82 8.42 -13.80
N TRP A 70 -9.64 9.21 -13.11
CA TRP A 70 -9.62 10.67 -13.23
C TRP A 70 -8.28 11.27 -12.76
N LEU A 71 -7.78 10.84 -11.59
CA LEU A 71 -6.51 11.30 -11.04
C LEU A 71 -5.33 10.96 -11.98
N LYS A 72 -5.29 9.72 -12.49
CA LYS A 72 -4.28 9.29 -13.47
C LYS A 72 -4.32 10.09 -14.77
N ALA A 73 -5.51 10.52 -15.21
CA ALA A 73 -5.66 11.38 -16.38
C ALA A 73 -5.13 12.80 -16.10
N LYS A 74 -5.39 13.34 -14.91
CA LYS A 74 -4.96 14.70 -14.52
C LYS A 74 -3.46 14.83 -14.33
N MET A 75 -2.75 13.76 -13.99
CA MET A 75 -1.28 13.76 -13.99
C MET A 75 -0.65 14.06 -15.37
N LYS A 76 -1.43 13.96 -16.46
CA LYS A 76 -1.01 14.22 -17.85
C LYS A 76 -1.73 15.43 -18.45
N ASP A 77 -2.26 16.31 -17.61
CA ASP A 77 -2.96 17.51 -18.06
C ASP A 77 -2.00 18.52 -18.73
N GLU A 78 -2.52 19.36 -19.63
CA GLU A 78 -1.72 20.40 -20.32
C GLU A 78 -1.32 21.53 -19.37
N CYS A 79 -2.07 21.73 -18.28
CA CYS A 79 -1.74 22.69 -17.24
C CYS A 79 -0.73 22.08 -16.24
N PRO A 80 0.51 22.60 -16.15
CA PRO A 80 1.53 22.02 -15.27
C PRO A 80 1.12 22.03 -13.79
N GLU A 81 0.46 23.09 -13.34
CA GLU A 81 -0.02 23.22 -11.95
C GLU A 81 -1.01 22.09 -11.61
N VAL A 82 -1.96 21.80 -12.50
CA VAL A 82 -2.92 20.68 -12.31
C VAL A 82 -2.18 19.33 -12.32
N ALA A 83 -1.25 19.14 -13.26
CA ALA A 83 -0.52 17.89 -13.42
C ALA A 83 0.39 17.57 -12.23
N ASP A 84 1.09 18.58 -11.70
CA ASP A 84 1.99 18.43 -10.56
C ASP A 84 1.22 18.20 -9.27
N THR A 85 0.17 18.97 -8.99
CA THR A 85 -0.71 18.72 -7.82
C THR A 85 -1.35 17.32 -7.90
N ALA A 86 -1.76 16.88 -9.09
CA ALA A 86 -2.29 15.53 -9.26
C ALA A 86 -1.24 14.44 -8.98
N ARG A 87 0.03 14.68 -9.31
CA ARG A 87 1.13 13.75 -9.04
C ARG A 87 1.42 13.64 -7.55
N GLU A 88 1.47 14.77 -6.83
CA GLU A 88 1.66 14.79 -5.38
C GLU A 88 0.57 13.99 -4.66
N ILE A 89 -0.70 14.24 -5.01
CA ILE A 89 -1.84 13.53 -4.43
C ILE A 89 -1.81 12.04 -4.79
N TYR A 90 -1.45 11.71 -6.03
CA TYR A 90 -1.30 10.32 -6.44
C TYR A 90 -0.23 9.61 -5.60
N ASN A 91 0.90 10.26 -5.33
CA ASN A 91 1.95 9.68 -4.49
C ASN A 91 1.52 9.52 -3.04
N VAL A 92 0.73 10.44 -2.49
CA VAL A 92 0.14 10.30 -1.14
C VAL A 92 -0.89 9.16 -1.09
N CYS A 93 -1.76 9.05 -2.09
CA CYS A 93 -2.77 7.99 -2.16
C CYS A 93 -2.16 6.62 -2.47
N PHE A 94 -1.02 6.59 -3.16
CA PHE A 94 -0.33 5.39 -3.61
C PHE A 94 1.18 5.50 -3.33
N PRO A 95 1.62 5.47 -2.06
CA PRO A 95 3.02 5.68 -1.66
C PRO A 95 4.00 4.65 -2.24
N HIS A 96 3.49 3.51 -2.70
CA HIS A 96 4.27 2.47 -3.34
C HIS A 96 3.98 2.34 -4.84
N ALA A 97 3.22 3.24 -5.49
CA ALA A 97 2.82 3.05 -6.88
C ALA A 97 4.00 2.96 -7.87
N GLU A 98 5.00 3.83 -7.75
CA GLU A 98 6.18 3.80 -8.63
C GLU A 98 6.98 2.51 -8.40
N ARG A 99 7.19 2.17 -7.13
CA ARG A 99 7.85 0.93 -6.71
C ARG A 99 7.09 -0.32 -7.13
N ASN A 100 5.77 -0.33 -7.03
CA ASN A 100 4.91 -1.42 -7.49
C ASN A 100 4.86 -1.47 -9.02
N ALA A 101 4.95 -0.34 -9.72
CA ALA A 101 5.09 -0.32 -11.18
C ALA A 101 6.43 -0.91 -11.63
N MET A 102 7.52 -0.64 -10.90
CA MET A 102 8.81 -1.30 -11.12
C MET A 102 8.71 -2.80 -10.82
N LYS A 103 8.11 -3.21 -9.70
CA LYS A 103 7.88 -4.63 -9.35
C LYS A 103 7.13 -5.37 -10.46
N LYS A 104 6.13 -4.76 -11.09
CA LYS A 104 5.36 -5.34 -12.21
C LYS A 104 6.18 -5.57 -13.49
N GLN A 105 7.40 -5.02 -13.57
CA GLN A 105 8.35 -5.30 -14.66
C GLN A 105 9.32 -6.43 -14.27
N LEU A 106 9.38 -6.81 -12.99
CA LEU A 106 10.23 -7.89 -12.52
C LEU A 106 9.58 -9.24 -12.84
N VAL A 107 10.42 -10.15 -13.32
CA VAL A 107 10.05 -11.55 -13.54
C VAL A 107 10.88 -12.38 -12.60
N ILE A 108 10.21 -13.12 -11.71
CA ILE A 108 10.84 -14.06 -10.78
C ILE A 108 11.50 -15.19 -11.59
N ASN A 109 12.77 -15.46 -11.29
CA ASN A 109 13.51 -16.62 -11.79
C ASN A 109 13.39 -17.78 -10.78
N THR A 110 13.71 -17.51 -9.53
CA THR A 110 13.69 -18.47 -8.42
C THR A 110 13.05 -17.82 -7.20
N LEU A 111 12.22 -18.56 -6.45
CA LEU A 111 11.65 -18.10 -5.18
C LEU A 111 11.78 -19.22 -4.15
N SER A 112 12.29 -18.89 -2.97
CA SER A 112 12.26 -19.73 -1.77
C SER A 112 11.40 -19.05 -0.73
N PHE A 113 10.42 -19.75 -0.17
CA PHE A 113 9.56 -19.27 0.90
C PHE A 113 9.56 -20.27 2.04
N GLU A 114 10.08 -19.85 3.18
CA GLU A 114 10.21 -20.64 4.40
C GLU A 114 9.26 -20.10 5.46
N VAL A 115 8.54 -20.99 6.13
CA VAL A 115 7.59 -20.70 7.20
C VAL A 115 7.93 -21.62 8.37
N HIS A 116 8.08 -21.03 9.57
CA HIS A 116 8.46 -21.71 10.81
C HIS A 116 7.60 -21.23 11.99
N THR A 117 6.30 -21.01 11.76
CA THR A 117 5.41 -20.34 12.73
C THR A 117 4.02 -20.96 12.79
N GLU A 118 3.20 -20.53 13.74
CA GLU A 118 1.82 -20.97 13.93
C GLU A 118 0.91 -20.36 12.85
N VAL A 119 0.15 -21.20 12.14
CA VAL A 119 -0.89 -20.84 11.17
C VAL A 119 -2.26 -21.27 11.70
N TYR A 120 -3.30 -20.52 11.35
CA TYR A 120 -4.66 -20.90 11.66
C TYR A 120 -5.28 -21.63 10.48
N ASP A 121 -5.79 -22.84 10.69
CA ASP A 121 -6.52 -23.56 9.65
C ASP A 121 -7.91 -22.94 9.38
N GLU A 122 -8.66 -23.53 8.44
CA GLU A 122 -10.00 -23.08 8.08
C GLU A 122 -11.04 -23.21 9.22
N TYR A 123 -10.71 -23.97 10.29
CA TYR A 123 -11.53 -24.17 11.47
C TYR A 123 -11.11 -23.30 12.67
N GLY A 124 -9.99 -22.56 12.53
CA GLY A 124 -9.43 -21.70 13.56
C GLY A 124 -8.54 -22.42 14.57
N ASP A 125 -8.14 -23.66 14.28
CA ASP A 125 -7.17 -24.41 15.06
C ASP A 125 -5.74 -23.99 14.68
N ILE A 126 -4.86 -23.98 15.69
CA ILE A 126 -3.46 -23.58 15.51
C ILE A 126 -2.66 -24.79 15.04
N GLU A 127 -2.08 -24.70 13.84
CA GLU A 127 -1.11 -25.66 13.33
C GLU A 127 0.28 -25.02 13.30
N LEU A 128 1.30 -25.78 13.69
CA LEU A 128 2.68 -25.35 13.45
C LEU A 128 2.98 -25.59 11.97
N ALA A 129 3.29 -24.54 11.22
CA ALA A 129 3.81 -24.64 9.87
C ALA A 129 5.34 -24.57 9.91
N ASP A 130 6.00 -25.69 9.64
CA ASP A 130 7.45 -25.76 9.43
C ASP A 130 7.73 -26.32 8.03
N ARG A 131 7.60 -25.45 7.02
CA ARG A 131 7.58 -25.83 5.60
C ARG A 131 8.37 -24.84 4.76
N ARG A 132 9.00 -25.35 3.69
CA ARG A 132 9.66 -24.55 2.66
C ARG A 132 9.10 -24.84 1.29
N PHE A 133 8.79 -23.79 0.55
CA PHE A 133 8.38 -23.84 -0.84
C PHE A 133 9.48 -23.26 -1.73
N THR A 134 9.89 -23.99 -2.76
CA THR A 134 10.85 -23.52 -3.77
C THR A 134 10.20 -23.54 -5.14
N ILE A 135 10.21 -22.41 -5.83
CA ILE A 135 9.69 -22.25 -7.19
C ILE A 135 10.86 -21.96 -8.11
N ASP A 136 11.05 -22.79 -9.14
CA ASP A 136 11.97 -22.50 -10.24
C ASP A 136 11.18 -22.32 -11.55
N ARG A 137 11.26 -21.10 -12.10
CA ARG A 137 10.57 -20.72 -13.33
C ARG A 137 11.06 -21.51 -14.54
N LYS A 138 12.37 -21.80 -14.64
CA LYS A 138 12.97 -22.44 -15.82
C LYS A 138 12.60 -23.92 -15.89
N SER A 139 12.69 -24.62 -14.76
CA SER A 139 12.26 -26.02 -14.66
C SER A 139 10.73 -26.14 -14.59
N ARG A 140 10.02 -25.07 -14.21
CA ARG A 140 8.57 -25.04 -13.94
C ARG A 140 8.18 -25.99 -12.79
N VAL A 141 9.10 -26.20 -11.87
CA VAL A 141 8.90 -27.08 -10.71
C VAL A 141 8.63 -26.21 -9.48
N LEU A 142 7.58 -26.58 -8.77
CA LEU A 142 7.27 -26.11 -7.43
C LEU A 142 7.56 -27.27 -6.47
N THR A 143 8.49 -27.08 -5.55
CA THR A 143 8.89 -28.05 -4.54
C THR A 143 8.41 -27.60 -3.17
N MET A 144 7.84 -28.50 -2.38
CA MET A 144 7.55 -28.31 -0.97
C MET A 144 8.43 -29.26 -0.16
N THR A 145 9.10 -28.74 0.86
CA THR A 145 9.79 -29.52 1.89
C THR A 145 9.04 -29.32 3.20
N ASP A 146 8.57 -30.38 3.82
CA ASP A 146 7.98 -30.36 5.15
C ASP A 146 9.03 -30.84 6.18
N PHE A 147 9.44 -29.95 7.08
CA PHE A 147 10.49 -30.22 8.08
C PHE A 147 9.96 -31.00 9.29
N GLN A 148 8.63 -31.06 9.49
CA GLN A 148 8.02 -31.80 10.61
C GLN A 148 7.98 -33.30 10.34
N THR A 149 7.82 -33.68 9.08
CA THR A 149 7.72 -35.08 8.63
C THR A 149 9.05 -35.71 8.22
N GLY A 150 10.18 -35.02 8.46
CA GLY A 150 11.53 -35.53 8.20
C GLY A 150 12.07 -35.17 6.82
N ASP A 151 11.88 -33.92 6.39
CA ASP A 151 12.41 -33.34 5.14
C ASP A 151 11.90 -34.04 3.88
N VAL A 152 10.64 -34.48 3.89
CA VAL A 152 10.02 -35.08 2.71
C VAL A 152 9.82 -34.00 1.66
N GLU A 153 10.58 -34.08 0.56
CA GLU A 153 10.42 -33.21 -0.59
C GLU A 153 9.35 -33.74 -1.54
N GLN A 154 8.27 -32.98 -1.69
CA GLN A 154 7.27 -33.17 -2.73
C GLN A 154 7.54 -32.16 -3.84
N SER A 155 7.42 -32.57 -5.11
CA SER A 155 7.62 -31.66 -6.23
C SER A 155 6.53 -31.83 -7.27
N VAL A 156 5.94 -30.70 -7.68
CA VAL A 156 4.88 -30.62 -8.67
C VAL A 156 5.42 -29.85 -9.87
N THR A 157 5.27 -30.43 -11.07
CA THR A 157 5.61 -29.74 -12.31
C THR A 157 4.38 -29.00 -12.83
N LEU A 158 4.47 -27.67 -12.92
CA LEU A 158 3.37 -26.81 -13.37
C LEU A 158 3.34 -26.70 -14.90
N GLU A 159 2.15 -26.67 -15.48
CA GLU A 159 1.98 -26.42 -16.92
C GLU A 159 2.43 -24.99 -17.29
N GLY A 160 2.80 -24.78 -18.56
CA GLY A 160 3.44 -23.54 -19.02
C GLY A 160 2.65 -22.25 -18.73
N GLY A 161 1.32 -22.32 -18.61
CA GLY A 161 0.48 -21.18 -18.24
C GLY A 161 0.33 -20.98 -16.73
N GLN A 162 0.33 -22.05 -15.95
CA GLN A 162 0.11 -22.04 -14.49
C GLN A 162 1.28 -21.37 -13.77
N MET A 163 2.52 -21.73 -14.12
CA MET A 163 3.72 -21.12 -13.53
C MET A 163 3.73 -19.59 -13.74
N ALA A 164 3.39 -19.14 -14.95
CA ALA A 164 3.32 -17.70 -15.23
C ALA A 164 2.17 -17.01 -14.47
N LYS A 165 1.06 -17.70 -14.20
CA LYS A 165 -0.06 -17.18 -13.42
C LYS A 165 0.31 -17.07 -11.94
N LEU A 166 0.93 -18.10 -11.37
CA LEU A 166 1.46 -18.14 -10.00
C LEU A 166 2.43 -16.98 -9.77
N LEU A 167 3.48 -16.87 -10.57
CA LEU A 167 4.48 -15.80 -10.42
C LEU A 167 3.87 -14.40 -10.58
N ARG A 168 2.89 -14.24 -11.49
CA ARG A 168 2.16 -12.98 -11.61
C ARG A 168 1.31 -12.69 -10.38
N TYR A 169 0.62 -13.67 -9.82
CA TYR A 169 -0.17 -13.48 -8.62
C TYR A 169 0.73 -13.08 -7.43
N ILE A 170 1.86 -13.78 -7.26
CA ILE A 170 2.85 -13.47 -6.22
C ILE A 170 3.42 -12.06 -6.36
N VAL A 171 3.70 -11.56 -7.58
CA VAL A 171 4.29 -10.21 -7.75
C VAL A 171 3.24 -9.10 -7.85
N HIS A 172 2.12 -9.35 -8.51
CA HIS A 172 1.15 -8.32 -8.88
C HIS A 172 -0.03 -8.20 -7.89
N THR A 173 -0.32 -9.26 -7.13
CA THR A 173 -1.47 -9.33 -6.23
C THR A 173 -1.01 -9.41 -4.78
N LEU A 174 -0.14 -10.36 -4.47
CA LEU A 174 0.44 -10.51 -3.15
C LEU A 174 1.57 -9.50 -3.00
N GLU A 175 1.26 -8.32 -2.51
CA GLU A 175 2.24 -7.26 -2.25
C GLU A 175 3.16 -7.61 -1.04
N ILE A 176 3.72 -8.83 -1.03
CA ILE A 176 4.62 -9.38 -0.01
C ILE A 176 6.03 -8.83 -0.18
N PHE A 177 6.47 -8.59 -1.43
CA PHE A 177 7.78 -8.04 -1.71
C PHE A 177 7.82 -6.55 -1.34
N MET A 178 8.35 -6.20 -0.17
CA MET A 178 8.54 -4.83 0.28
C MET A 178 9.98 -4.39 0.01
N TRP A 179 10.19 -3.23 -0.61
CA TRP A 179 11.56 -2.71 -0.82
C TRP A 179 12.20 -2.34 0.52
N GLU A 180 13.53 -2.30 0.62
CA GLU A 180 14.25 -1.84 1.83
C GLU A 180 13.70 -0.50 2.38
N GLN A 181 13.34 0.41 1.48
CA GLN A 181 12.78 1.73 1.82
C GLN A 181 11.29 1.68 2.21
N ASP A 182 10.64 0.52 2.14
CA ASP A 182 9.31 0.25 2.70
C ASP A 182 9.42 -0.23 4.16
N TYR A 183 10.57 -0.80 4.59
CA TYR A 183 10.78 -1.23 5.99
C TYR A 183 10.91 -0.03 6.94
N SER A 184 11.49 1.08 6.47
CA SER A 184 11.59 2.33 7.24
C SER A 184 10.25 3.01 7.52
N LEU A 185 9.16 2.48 6.96
CA LEU A 185 7.79 2.94 7.18
C LEU A 185 6.98 1.97 8.02
N ARG A 186 7.59 0.93 8.63
CA ARG A 186 6.93 0.22 9.73
C ARG A 186 6.57 1.28 10.77
N PRO A 187 5.29 1.48 11.10
CA PRO A 187 4.90 2.29 12.23
C PRO A 187 5.23 1.46 13.48
N ASP A 188 6.50 1.46 13.89
CA ASP A 188 6.89 1.10 15.25
C ASP A 188 6.68 2.29 16.22
N GLU A 189 6.01 3.33 15.76
CA GLU A 189 5.32 4.23 16.67
C GLU A 189 3.85 3.87 16.61
N GLY A 190 3.39 3.20 17.67
CA GLY A 190 1.97 3.02 17.89
C GLY A 190 1.21 4.34 17.72
N ASP A 191 -0.08 4.23 17.48
CA ASP A 191 -1.04 5.32 17.62
C ASP A 191 -1.02 5.87 19.06
N TYR A 192 0.07 6.53 19.47
CA TYR A 192 0.08 7.45 20.59
C TYR A 192 -0.34 8.80 20.04
N ASP A 193 -1.65 9.01 19.99
CA ASP A 193 -2.24 10.34 19.83
C ASP A 193 -1.92 11.15 21.11
N PRO A 194 -0.96 12.09 21.09
CA PRO A 194 -0.57 12.84 22.28
C PRO A 194 -1.65 13.88 22.69
N PHE A 195 -2.81 13.89 22.02
CA PHE A 195 -3.92 14.81 22.29
C PHE A 195 -5.14 14.16 22.94
N LEU A 196 -5.07 12.87 23.28
CA LEU A 196 -6.13 12.13 24.00
C LEU A 196 -5.59 11.49 25.29
N ASP A 197 -5.07 12.30 26.21
CA ASP A 197 -5.44 12.22 27.64
C ASP A 197 -4.82 13.41 28.38
N GLY A 198 -5.67 14.12 29.12
CA GLY A 198 -5.31 15.35 29.81
C GLY A 198 -4.64 15.09 31.16
N GLU A 199 -3.69 15.98 31.50
CA GLU A 199 -3.00 16.15 32.80
C GLU A 199 -2.06 14.96 33.17
N GLU A 200 -0.78 15.11 33.53
CA GLU A 200 -0.12 16.07 34.40
C GLU A 200 1.41 16.16 34.10
N ASP A 201 2.03 17.26 34.58
CA ASP A 201 3.44 17.64 34.51
C ASP A 201 4.47 16.52 34.79
N PHE A 202 5.44 16.32 33.89
CA PHE A 202 6.77 15.84 34.29
C PHE A 202 7.88 16.53 33.48
N PHE A 203 8.84 17.07 34.23
CA PHE A 203 9.88 18.01 33.81
C PHE A 203 10.86 17.41 32.79
N MET A 204 11.12 18.15 31.72
CA MET A 204 12.31 18.01 30.88
C MET A 204 13.52 18.56 31.62
N GLU A 205 14.36 17.69 32.16
CA GLU A 205 15.79 17.95 32.35
C GLU A 205 16.51 16.59 32.49
N ASP A 206 17.64 16.47 31.80
CA ASP A 206 18.61 15.36 31.81
C ASP A 206 18.33 14.13 30.92
N LEU A 207 18.73 14.22 29.64
CA LEU A 207 19.61 13.20 29.07
C LEU A 207 20.42 13.78 27.89
N GLU A 208 21.45 14.54 28.24
CA GLU A 208 22.61 14.77 27.40
C GLU A 208 23.47 13.50 27.48
N ASP A 209 23.22 12.50 26.61
CA ASP A 209 24.25 11.52 26.27
C ASP A 209 24.03 10.99 24.85
N GLY A 210 25.13 10.92 24.10
CA GLY A 210 25.12 10.61 22.68
C GLY A 210 24.61 9.20 22.40
N LEU A 211 23.40 9.09 21.86
CA LEU A 211 22.96 7.87 21.19
C LEU A 211 23.60 7.83 19.80
N GLU A 212 24.81 7.27 19.74
CA GLU A 212 25.27 6.60 18.52
C GLU A 212 24.18 5.61 18.11
N VAL A 213 23.49 5.92 17.01
CA VAL A 213 22.56 5.00 16.35
C VAL A 213 23.37 3.81 15.87
N GLN A 214 23.45 2.78 16.71
CA GLN A 214 23.92 1.48 16.27
C GLN A 214 22.90 0.94 15.25
N PRO A 215 23.36 0.31 14.15
CA PRO A 215 22.46 -0.40 13.25
C PRO A 215 21.65 -1.44 14.05
N PRO A 216 20.40 -1.74 13.65
CA PRO A 216 19.58 -2.72 14.34
C PRO A 216 20.36 -4.03 14.47
N LYS A 217 20.58 -4.51 15.69
CA LYS A 217 21.10 -5.86 15.91
C LYS A 217 20.09 -6.82 15.30
N GLU A 218 20.57 -7.68 14.39
CA GLU A 218 19.80 -8.85 13.96
C GLU A 218 19.35 -9.62 15.21
N PRO A 219 18.05 -9.86 15.41
CA PRO A 219 17.59 -10.63 16.55
C PRO A 219 18.15 -12.05 16.45
N GLU A 220 18.74 -12.54 17.56
CA GLU A 220 19.24 -13.90 17.70
C GLU A 220 18.05 -14.88 17.74
N GLY A 221 17.53 -15.24 16.56
CA GLY A 221 16.44 -16.21 16.40
C GLY A 221 16.28 -16.62 14.93
N SER A 222 15.69 -17.79 14.66
CA SER A 222 15.22 -18.14 13.32
C SER A 222 14.01 -17.26 12.96
N PRO A 223 13.94 -16.69 11.74
CA PRO A 223 12.79 -15.90 11.34
C PRO A 223 11.54 -16.78 11.26
N SER A 224 10.41 -16.25 11.73
CA SER A 224 9.10 -16.90 11.68
C SER A 224 8.66 -17.20 10.25
N TRP A 225 9.03 -16.34 9.31
CA TRP A 225 8.97 -16.63 7.88
C TRP A 225 10.04 -15.84 7.12
N ARG A 226 10.47 -16.39 5.99
CA ARG A 226 11.45 -15.78 5.09
C ARG A 226 11.07 -16.02 3.62
N VAL A 227 11.08 -14.96 2.82
CA VAL A 227 10.93 -15.02 1.36
C VAL A 227 12.23 -14.54 0.73
N GLN A 228 12.88 -15.44 0.00
CA GLN A 228 14.03 -15.13 -0.84
C GLN A 228 13.62 -15.23 -2.31
N VAL A 229 13.85 -14.16 -3.07
CA VAL A 229 13.50 -14.13 -4.49
C VAL A 229 14.68 -13.67 -5.33
N GLU A 230 14.95 -14.42 -6.39
CA GLU A 230 15.88 -14.05 -7.44
C GLU A 230 15.09 -13.67 -8.68
N TYR A 231 15.30 -12.45 -9.17
CA TYR A 231 14.69 -11.96 -10.40
C TYR A 231 15.57 -12.26 -11.62
N THR A 232 14.95 -12.25 -12.81
CA THR A 232 15.65 -12.49 -14.10
C THR A 232 16.77 -11.48 -14.43
N ASN A 233 16.80 -10.34 -13.77
CA ASN A 233 17.89 -9.36 -13.87
C ASN A 233 19.02 -9.62 -12.85
N HIS A 234 19.02 -10.77 -12.18
CA HIS A 234 19.95 -11.15 -11.10
C HIS A 234 19.88 -10.24 -9.87
N THR A 235 18.80 -9.48 -9.72
CA THR A 235 18.52 -8.81 -8.44
C THR A 235 17.95 -9.85 -7.48
N GLU A 236 18.53 -9.94 -6.30
CA GLU A 236 18.06 -10.78 -5.21
C GLU A 236 17.38 -9.90 -4.15
N GLN A 237 16.33 -10.42 -3.53
CA GLN A 237 15.64 -9.77 -2.43
C GLN A 237 15.35 -10.82 -1.35
N ASP A 238 15.79 -10.52 -0.12
CA ASP A 238 15.55 -11.34 1.06
C ASP A 238 14.67 -10.57 2.03
N ILE A 239 13.56 -11.17 2.43
CA ILE A 239 12.54 -10.57 3.28
C ILE A 239 12.28 -11.55 4.41
N CYS A 240 12.54 -11.15 5.65
CA CYS A 240 12.24 -11.96 6.80
C CYS A 240 11.42 -11.20 7.83
N SER A 241 10.64 -11.94 8.61
CA SER A 241 9.92 -11.44 9.78
C SER A 241 10.20 -12.34 10.97
N TYR A 242 10.31 -11.72 12.14
CA TYR A 242 10.52 -12.39 13.43
C TYR A 242 9.28 -12.30 14.32
N ASN A 243 8.14 -11.84 13.78
CA ASN A 243 6.88 -11.81 14.52
C ASN A 243 6.34 -13.23 14.68
N ASP A 244 5.79 -13.55 15.84
CA ASP A 244 5.26 -14.88 16.17
C ASP A 244 4.00 -15.28 15.37
N CYS A 245 3.51 -14.41 14.48
CA CYS A 245 2.38 -14.69 13.59
C CYS A 245 2.70 -14.31 12.13
N LEU A 246 2.12 -15.06 11.18
CA LEU A 246 2.08 -14.68 9.77
C LEU A 246 1.15 -13.49 9.59
N SER A 247 1.60 -12.50 8.83
CA SER A 247 0.73 -11.43 8.36
C SER A 247 -0.16 -11.92 7.21
N ASP A 248 -1.32 -11.31 7.01
CA ASP A 248 -2.37 -11.71 6.06
C ASP A 248 -1.85 -12.11 4.66
N ARG A 249 -0.85 -11.40 4.13
CA ARG A 249 -0.34 -11.62 2.76
C ARG A 249 0.57 -12.86 2.64
N PRO A 250 1.64 -13.04 3.45
CA PRO A 250 2.38 -14.29 3.56
C PRO A 250 1.52 -15.52 3.88
N GLU A 251 0.48 -15.37 4.70
CA GLU A 251 -0.47 -16.44 5.00
C GLU A 251 -1.27 -16.84 3.75
N GLU A 252 -1.80 -15.88 3.00
CA GLU A 252 -2.47 -16.13 1.70
C GLU A 252 -1.53 -16.84 0.71
N LEU A 253 -0.24 -16.49 0.68
CA LEU A 253 0.75 -17.20 -0.14
C LEU A 253 0.94 -18.65 0.31
N TYR A 254 1.03 -18.88 1.62
CA TYR A 254 1.22 -20.21 2.19
C TYR A 254 0.09 -21.15 1.79
N PHE A 255 -1.17 -20.76 2.04
CA PHE A 255 -2.33 -21.57 1.65
C PHE A 255 -2.43 -21.75 0.14
N PHE A 256 -2.19 -20.69 -0.64
CA PHE A 256 -2.23 -20.79 -2.10
C PHE A 256 -1.18 -21.74 -2.68
N LEU A 257 0.00 -21.84 -2.06
CA LEU A 257 1.03 -22.80 -2.47
C LEU A 257 0.68 -24.22 -2.00
N LEU A 258 0.09 -24.36 -0.83
CA LEU A 258 -0.33 -25.65 -0.27
C LEU A 258 -1.41 -26.31 -1.14
N GLU A 259 -2.36 -25.55 -1.69
CA GLU A 259 -3.38 -26.04 -2.63
C GLU A 259 -2.79 -26.82 -3.82
N TYR A 260 -1.57 -26.50 -4.29
CA TYR A 260 -0.95 -27.24 -5.40
C TYR A 260 -0.53 -28.67 -5.02
N PHE A 261 -0.37 -28.96 -3.73
CA PHE A 261 0.02 -30.26 -3.19
C PHE A 261 -1.20 -31.04 -2.66
N GLU A 262 -2.30 -30.37 -2.32
CA GLU A 262 -3.55 -31.00 -1.87
C GLU A 262 -4.41 -31.56 -3.03
N LEU A 263 -4.21 -31.08 -4.26
CA LEU A 263 -4.97 -31.52 -5.44
C LEU A 263 -4.72 -32.97 -5.89
N GLU A 264 -3.81 -33.73 -5.26
CA GLU A 264 -3.57 -35.14 -5.61
C GLU A 264 -4.52 -36.15 -4.94
N ASP A 265 -5.36 -35.75 -3.97
CA ASP A 265 -6.22 -36.71 -3.23
C ASP A 265 -7.70 -36.78 -3.69
N GLU A 266 -8.15 -35.95 -4.64
CA GLU A 266 -9.50 -36.06 -5.20
C GLU A 266 -9.51 -36.61 -6.63
N GLY A 267 -9.40 -37.94 -6.80
CA GLY A 267 -9.67 -38.50 -8.12
C GLY A 267 -9.44 -39.97 -8.45
N PHE A 268 -9.64 -40.94 -7.55
CA PHE A 268 -9.99 -42.31 -7.98
C PHE A 268 -10.72 -43.10 -6.88
N ASN A 269 -12.05 -42.94 -6.80
CA ASN A 269 -12.98 -44.01 -6.45
C ASN A 269 -14.44 -43.56 -6.71
N GLY A 270 -15.05 -44.11 -7.75
CA GLY A 270 -16.44 -43.91 -8.14
C GLY A 270 -16.73 -44.46 -9.51
#